data_AF-A0A958RKN8-F1
#
_entry.id   AF-A0A958RKN8-F1
#
_cell.length_a   1.000
_cell.length_b   1.000
_cell.length_c   1.000
_cell.angle_alpha   90.00
_cell.angle_beta   90.00
_cell.angle_gamma   90.00
#
_symmetry.space_group_name_H-M   'P 1'
#
loop_
_entity.id
_entity.type
_entity.pdbx_description
1 polymer ?
#
loop_
_entity_poly.entity_id
_entity_poly.type
_entity_poly.pdbx_seq_one_letter_code
_entity_poly.pdbx_strand_id
1 'polypeptide(L)'
;MKVEIKVPAVGESITEATIAEWVKKNGEAVKRDDVLLILETDKASVEVVAEKDGVLEVSAKEGETVQVGAILGAIDTSGVATAIDGPPPAPPAELPPPPPAGLGKDARHAGVAFPPPPAGAASPGGNGKHGSPPSSAPPLSPGVRRMVAEHNLDPNQLGTGSGKGGRLTKEDVTNSLKGSPSSLAPAASPTQAPEPAPERPASPPAPSPGPLPPLPKPKSSGGGDIRRIAMSKLRQTIARRLVEAQQTAAILTTFNEIDMSAVMDLRARYKDSFKEKYGVSLGFMGFFVKAAVEALKAFPQVNSEIDGTDILFKDYINMGIAVSTE
;
A
#
# COMPACT_ATOMS: atom_id res chain seq x y z
N MET A 1 -11.11 -4.65 -39.64
CA MET A 1 -12.17 -3.96 -38.88
C MET A 1 -11.58 -3.72 -37.50
N LYS A 2 -11.71 -2.53 -36.93
CA LYS A 2 -11.13 -2.23 -35.61
C LYS A 2 -12.17 -2.47 -34.52
N VAL A 3 -11.86 -3.31 -33.55
CA VAL A 3 -12.69 -3.56 -32.36
C VAL A 3 -12.11 -2.73 -31.22
N GLU A 4 -12.86 -1.75 -30.72
CA GLU A 4 -12.43 -0.91 -29.61
C GLU A 4 -12.36 -1.72 -28.31
N ILE A 5 -11.22 -1.67 -27.62
CA ILE A 5 -11.05 -2.21 -26.28
C ILE A 5 -11.44 -1.11 -25.30
N LYS A 6 -12.50 -1.33 -24.53
CA LYS A 6 -12.97 -0.37 -23.51
C LYS A 6 -12.67 -0.89 -22.12
N VAL A 7 -12.50 0.04 -21.18
CA VAL A 7 -12.44 -0.30 -19.75
C VAL A 7 -13.77 -0.96 -19.36
N PRO A 8 -13.77 -2.23 -18.92
CA PRO A 8 -15.00 -2.91 -18.53
C PRO A 8 -15.60 -2.26 -17.27
N ALA A 9 -16.90 -2.46 -17.03
CA ALA A 9 -17.52 -2.04 -15.79
C ALA A 9 -17.00 -2.94 -14.65
N VAL A 10 -16.17 -2.38 -13.77
CA VAL A 10 -15.41 -3.14 -12.77
C VAL A 10 -16.15 -3.30 -11.42
N GLY A 11 -17.48 -3.27 -11.44
CA GLY A 11 -18.33 -3.31 -10.24
C GLY A 11 -19.11 -2.00 -10.02
N GLU A 12 -20.20 -2.07 -9.25
CA GLU A 12 -21.19 -0.98 -9.14
C GLU A 12 -20.65 0.34 -8.57
N SER A 13 -19.51 0.32 -7.87
CA SER A 13 -18.91 1.51 -7.25
C SER A 13 -17.55 1.92 -7.81
N ILE A 14 -17.07 1.32 -8.90
CA ILE A 14 -15.75 1.64 -9.48
C ILE A 14 -15.94 2.54 -10.69
N THR A 15 -15.48 3.79 -10.60
CA THR A 15 -15.65 4.81 -11.66
C THR A 15 -14.41 5.00 -12.53
N GLU A 16 -13.24 4.60 -12.03
CA GLU A 16 -11.95 4.73 -12.71
C GLU A 16 -11.05 3.52 -12.45
N ALA A 17 -10.17 3.23 -13.40
CA ALA A 17 -9.17 2.17 -13.34
C ALA A 17 -7.81 2.69 -13.80
N THR A 18 -6.72 2.09 -13.33
CA THR A 18 -5.36 2.46 -13.75
C THR A 18 -4.74 1.29 -14.49
N ILE A 19 -4.06 1.56 -15.60
CA ILE A 19 -3.35 0.51 -16.34
C ILE A 19 -2.12 0.12 -15.54
N ALA A 20 -2.12 -1.06 -14.93
CA ALA A 20 -0.99 -1.55 -14.15
C ALA A 20 0.15 -2.00 -15.07
N GLU A 21 -0.21 -2.85 -16.04
CA GLU A 21 0.75 -3.47 -16.97
C GLU A 21 0.03 -3.89 -18.26
N TRP A 22 0.67 -3.69 -19.42
CA TRP A 22 0.26 -4.31 -20.68
C TRP A 22 0.95 -5.67 -20.82
N VAL A 23 0.18 -6.74 -20.75
CA VAL A 23 0.67 -8.12 -20.95
C VAL A 23 1.05 -8.34 -22.42
N LYS A 24 0.32 -7.71 -23.34
CA LYS A 24 0.55 -7.76 -24.79
C LYS A 24 1.10 -6.44 -25.31
N LYS A 25 2.12 -6.51 -26.17
CA LYS A 25 2.76 -5.31 -26.72
C LYS A 25 1.94 -4.70 -27.84
N ASN A 26 2.13 -3.40 -28.04
CA ASN A 26 1.56 -2.70 -29.19
C ASN A 26 2.06 -3.33 -30.51
N GLY A 27 1.14 -3.72 -31.39
CA GLY A 27 1.38 -4.42 -32.65
C GLY A 27 1.49 -5.94 -32.53
N GLU A 28 1.31 -6.53 -31.35
CA GLU A 28 1.33 -7.98 -31.17
C GLU A 28 0.03 -8.63 -31.66
N ALA A 29 0.15 -9.83 -32.25
CA ALA A 29 -1.00 -10.64 -32.59
C ALA A 29 -1.62 -11.22 -31.32
N VAL A 30 -2.91 -10.95 -31.12
CA VAL A 30 -3.70 -11.41 -29.98
C VAL A 30 -4.78 -12.35 -30.47
N LYS A 31 -5.03 -13.43 -29.73
CA LYS A 31 -6.15 -14.32 -29.97
C LYS A 31 -7.31 -13.94 -29.07
N ARG A 32 -8.52 -14.32 -29.46
CA ARG A 32 -9.69 -14.26 -28.60
C ARG A 32 -9.39 -14.96 -27.28
N ASP A 33 -9.81 -14.33 -26.19
CA ASP A 33 -9.59 -14.74 -24.80
C ASP A 33 -8.15 -14.57 -24.28
N ASP A 34 -7.21 -14.03 -25.07
CA ASP A 34 -5.88 -13.65 -24.55
C ASP A 34 -5.98 -12.43 -23.62
N VAL A 35 -5.26 -12.47 -22.49
CA VAL A 35 -5.14 -11.31 -21.57
C VAL A 35 -4.29 -10.23 -22.23
N LEU A 36 -4.87 -9.04 -22.40
CA LEU A 36 -4.25 -7.89 -23.04
C LEU A 36 -3.50 -7.01 -22.05
N LEU A 37 -4.14 -6.68 -20.93
CA LEU A 37 -3.61 -5.81 -19.88
C LEU A 37 -4.24 -6.13 -18.52
N ILE A 38 -3.56 -5.68 -17.47
CA ILE A 38 -4.05 -5.73 -16.10
C ILE A 38 -4.42 -4.32 -15.69
N LEU A 39 -5.68 -4.13 -15.32
CA LEU A 39 -6.19 -2.92 -14.71
C LEU A 39 -6.13 -3.05 -13.18
N GLU A 40 -5.58 -2.05 -12.51
CA GLU A 40 -5.63 -1.93 -11.07
C GLU A 40 -6.71 -0.92 -10.67
N THR A 41 -7.63 -1.38 -9.84
CA THR A 41 -8.67 -0.54 -9.21
C THR A 41 -8.38 -0.37 -7.72
N ASP A 42 -9.24 0.38 -7.02
CA ASP A 42 -9.13 0.56 -5.57
C ASP A 42 -9.48 -0.70 -4.77
N LYS A 43 -10.12 -1.70 -5.39
CA LYS A 43 -10.61 -2.91 -4.73
C LYS A 43 -9.95 -4.20 -5.22
N ALA A 44 -9.58 -4.27 -6.49
CA ALA A 44 -9.00 -5.46 -7.08
C ALA A 44 -8.22 -5.16 -8.36
N SER A 45 -7.32 -6.06 -8.73
CA SER A 45 -6.77 -6.12 -10.08
C SER A 45 -7.72 -6.91 -10.98
N VAL A 46 -7.96 -6.42 -12.20
CA VAL A 46 -8.85 -7.04 -13.18
C VAL A 46 -8.13 -7.17 -14.52
N GLU A 47 -8.20 -8.35 -15.08
CA GLU A 47 -7.62 -8.69 -16.38
C GLU A 47 -8.60 -8.33 -17.50
N VAL A 48 -8.12 -7.63 -18.53
CA VAL A 48 -8.90 -7.35 -19.74
C VAL A 48 -8.48 -8.33 -20.81
N VAL A 49 -9.44 -9.10 -21.32
CA VAL A 49 -9.23 -10.11 -22.36
C VAL A 49 -9.61 -9.60 -23.75
N ALA A 50 -9.03 -10.19 -24.79
CA ALA A 50 -9.33 -9.89 -26.18
C ALA A 50 -10.68 -10.49 -26.62
N GLU A 51 -11.56 -9.65 -27.18
CA GLU A 51 -12.87 -10.10 -27.68
C GLU A 51 -12.77 -10.84 -29.03
N LYS A 52 -11.74 -10.54 -29.83
CA LYS A 52 -11.49 -11.12 -31.16
C LYS A 52 -10.01 -11.28 -31.44
N ASP A 53 -9.71 -12.15 -32.40
CA ASP A 53 -8.37 -12.28 -32.98
C ASP A 53 -8.00 -11.03 -33.79
N GLY A 54 -6.75 -10.58 -33.68
CA GLY A 54 -6.22 -9.49 -34.49
C GLY A 54 -4.92 -8.93 -33.97
N VAL A 55 -4.59 -7.70 -34.39
CA VAL A 55 -3.39 -6.99 -33.96
C VAL A 55 -3.78 -5.92 -32.94
N LEU A 56 -3.11 -5.90 -31.79
CA LEU A 56 -3.38 -4.94 -30.72
C LEU A 56 -2.78 -3.56 -31.05
N GLU A 57 -3.62 -2.53 -31.10
CA GLU A 57 -3.20 -1.12 -31.13
C GLU A 57 -3.45 -0.48 -29.75
N VAL A 58 -2.38 -0.07 -29.08
CA VAL A 58 -2.44 0.56 -27.74
C VAL A 58 -2.62 2.07 -27.88
N SER A 59 -3.65 2.64 -27.26
CA SER A 59 -3.85 4.10 -27.20
C SER A 59 -3.54 4.70 -25.82
N ALA A 60 -3.73 3.93 -24.73
CA ALA A 60 -3.49 4.37 -23.36
C ALA A 60 -2.20 3.74 -22.77
N LYS A 61 -1.41 4.54 -22.03
CA LYS A 61 -0.08 4.14 -21.53
C LYS A 61 -0.15 3.44 -20.17
N GLU A 62 0.85 2.61 -19.87
CA GLU A 62 1.02 2.05 -18.51
C GLU A 62 1.11 3.17 -17.46
N GLY A 63 0.43 2.97 -16.34
CA GLY A 63 0.30 3.95 -15.26
C GLY A 63 -0.76 5.05 -15.49
N GLU A 64 -1.40 5.08 -16.67
CA GLU A 64 -2.45 6.05 -16.98
C GLU A 64 -3.77 5.70 -16.28
N THR A 65 -4.49 6.74 -15.83
CA THR A 65 -5.80 6.60 -15.19
C THR A 65 -6.89 6.85 -16.20
N VAL A 66 -7.79 5.89 -16.35
CA VAL A 66 -8.85 5.88 -17.35
C VAL A 66 -10.20 5.68 -16.69
N GLN A 67 -11.24 6.33 -17.21
CA GLN A 67 -12.61 6.14 -16.72
C GLN A 67 -13.21 4.86 -17.27
N VAL A 68 -14.17 4.28 -16.55
CA VAL A 68 -14.95 3.15 -17.07
C VAL A 68 -15.61 3.52 -18.40
N GLY A 69 -15.49 2.64 -19.40
CA GLY A 69 -15.96 2.89 -20.77
C GLY A 69 -14.99 3.68 -21.67
N ALA A 70 -13.87 4.19 -21.14
CA ALA A 70 -12.83 4.81 -21.97
C ALA A 70 -12.15 3.78 -22.89
N ILE A 71 -11.72 4.24 -24.07
CA ILE A 71 -11.05 3.40 -25.08
C ILE A 71 -9.58 3.26 -24.69
N LEU A 72 -9.16 2.02 -24.39
CA LEU A 72 -7.79 1.62 -24.04
C LEU A 72 -6.92 1.38 -25.28
N GLY A 73 -7.56 0.98 -26.37
CA GLY A 73 -6.93 0.61 -27.62
C GLY A 73 -7.93 0.04 -28.61
N ALA A 74 -7.44 -0.52 -29.71
CA ALA A 74 -8.26 -1.24 -30.68
C ALA A 74 -7.57 -2.52 -31.16
N ILE A 75 -8.35 -3.56 -31.46
CA ILE A 75 -7.87 -4.78 -32.13
C ILE A 75 -8.20 -4.65 -33.61
N ASP A 76 -7.18 -4.63 -34.46
CA ASP A 76 -7.39 -4.68 -35.91
C ASP A 76 -7.55 -6.13 -36.38
N THR A 77 -8.78 -6.52 -36.70
CA THR A 77 -9.14 -7.87 -37.19
C THR A 77 -8.87 -8.05 -38.70
N SER A 78 -8.34 -7.03 -39.38
CA SER A 78 -7.87 -7.12 -40.79
C SER A 78 -6.36 -7.21 -40.92
N GLY A 79 -5.62 -7.07 -39.81
CA GLY A 79 -4.18 -7.17 -39.79
C GLY A 79 -3.73 -8.63 -39.97
N VAL A 80 -3.17 -8.95 -41.13
CA VAL A 80 -2.28 -10.12 -41.23
C VAL A 80 -1.01 -9.72 -40.49
N ALA A 81 -0.71 -10.42 -39.40
CA ALA A 81 0.53 -10.23 -38.67
C ALA A 81 1.70 -10.34 -39.65
N THR A 82 2.49 -9.28 -39.81
CA THR A 82 3.84 -9.43 -40.36
C THR A 82 4.62 -10.27 -39.36
N ALA A 83 4.69 -11.57 -39.66
CA ALA A 83 5.65 -12.46 -39.05
C ALA A 83 7.03 -11.85 -39.25
N ILE A 84 7.61 -11.35 -38.17
CA ILE A 84 9.05 -11.18 -38.09
C ILE A 84 9.60 -12.60 -38.12
N ASP A 85 10.18 -12.96 -39.27
CA ASP A 85 10.83 -14.23 -39.57
C ASP A 85 12.03 -14.40 -38.62
N GLY A 86 11.76 -14.93 -37.44
CA GLY A 86 12.78 -15.45 -36.52
C GLY A 86 13.09 -16.90 -36.91
N PRO A 87 14.35 -17.37 -36.78
CA PRO A 87 14.72 -18.72 -37.18
C PRO A 87 13.83 -19.77 -36.48
N PRO A 88 13.52 -20.90 -37.15
CA PRO A 88 12.57 -21.88 -36.64
C PRO A 88 12.99 -22.41 -35.26
N PRO A 89 12.03 -22.73 -34.38
CA PRO A 89 12.32 -23.27 -33.07
C PRO A 89 13.01 -24.64 -33.21
N ALA A 90 14.17 -24.76 -32.57
CA ALA A 90 14.89 -26.02 -32.44
C ALA A 90 14.01 -27.04 -31.67
N PRO A 91 14.11 -28.34 -32.02
CA PRO A 91 13.33 -29.39 -31.35
C PRO A 91 13.63 -29.44 -29.84
N PRO A 92 12.64 -29.80 -28.99
CA PRO A 92 12.83 -29.85 -27.55
C PRO A 92 13.94 -30.84 -27.18
N ALA A 93 14.96 -30.35 -26.48
CA ALA A 93 15.92 -31.20 -25.80
C ALA A 93 15.23 -31.91 -24.63
N GLU A 94 15.28 -33.24 -24.68
CA GLU A 94 14.75 -34.15 -23.68
C GLU A 94 15.49 -33.94 -22.33
N LEU A 95 14.73 -33.54 -21.30
CA LEU A 95 15.21 -33.46 -19.93
C LEU A 95 15.42 -34.89 -19.38
N PRO A 96 16.57 -35.19 -18.74
CA PRO A 96 16.77 -36.48 -18.11
C PRO A 96 15.79 -36.69 -16.94
N PRO A 97 15.35 -37.94 -16.69
CA PRO A 97 14.36 -38.23 -15.66
C PRO A 97 14.89 -37.93 -14.25
N PRO A 98 14.03 -37.49 -13.32
CA PRO A 98 14.42 -37.27 -11.93
C PRO A 98 14.77 -38.60 -11.26
N PRO A 99 15.76 -38.62 -10.35
CA PRO A 99 16.14 -39.83 -9.60
C PRO A 99 15.01 -40.25 -8.65
N PRO A 100 14.87 -41.56 -8.36
CA PRO A 100 13.77 -42.08 -7.55
C PRO A 100 13.91 -41.63 -6.09
N ALA A 101 12.82 -41.11 -5.54
CA ALA A 101 12.68 -40.85 -4.11
C ALA A 101 12.61 -42.19 -3.36
N GLY A 102 13.74 -42.58 -2.77
CA GLY A 102 13.83 -43.68 -1.83
C GLY A 102 13.23 -43.31 -0.48
N LEU A 103 12.26 -44.12 -0.05
CA LEU A 103 11.73 -44.18 1.31
C LEU A 103 12.85 -44.44 2.34
N GLY A 104 13.19 -43.41 3.11
CA GLY A 104 14.05 -43.48 4.29
C GLY A 104 13.22 -43.25 5.56
N LYS A 105 13.05 -44.32 6.32
CA LYS A 105 12.40 -44.42 7.62
C LYS A 105 13.42 -44.09 8.72
N ASP A 106 12.91 -43.54 9.82
CA ASP A 106 13.53 -43.37 11.13
C ASP A 106 14.54 -42.22 11.33
N ALA A 107 14.09 -41.16 12.00
CA ALA A 107 14.88 -40.48 13.03
C ALA A 107 13.97 -39.61 13.93
N ARG A 108 14.34 -39.61 15.22
CA ARG A 108 13.57 -39.16 16.38
C ARG A 108 13.93 -37.71 16.75
N HIS A 109 12.98 -37.04 17.42
CA HIS A 109 13.13 -35.95 18.41
C HIS A 109 13.96 -34.70 18.06
N ALA A 110 13.30 -33.54 18.06
CA ALA A 110 13.70 -32.40 18.93
C ALA A 110 12.58 -31.35 18.96
N GLY A 111 12.02 -31.14 20.15
CA GLY A 111 11.07 -30.06 20.41
C GLY A 111 11.76 -28.71 20.30
N VAL A 112 11.08 -27.76 19.66
CA VAL A 112 11.54 -26.37 19.61
C VAL A 112 10.91 -25.65 20.79
N ALA A 113 11.73 -25.41 21.81
CA ALA A 113 11.41 -24.61 22.97
C ALA A 113 11.35 -23.13 22.59
N PHE A 114 10.25 -22.45 22.97
CA PHE A 114 10.19 -20.99 23.00
C PHE A 114 11.02 -20.48 24.18
N PRO A 115 11.87 -19.45 24.01
CA PRO A 115 12.53 -18.80 25.14
C PRO A 115 11.50 -18.00 25.97
N PRO A 116 11.51 -18.11 27.31
CA PRO A 116 10.66 -17.27 28.16
C PRO A 116 11.20 -15.83 28.25
N PRO A 117 10.33 -14.82 28.48
CA PRO A 117 10.76 -13.45 28.73
C PRO A 117 11.45 -13.33 30.10
N PRO A 118 12.46 -12.46 30.26
CA PRO A 118 13.12 -12.26 31.55
C PRO A 118 12.21 -11.51 32.53
N ALA A 119 12.05 -12.06 33.72
CA ALA A 119 11.43 -11.43 34.88
C ALA A 119 12.51 -10.94 35.86
N GLY A 120 12.32 -9.72 36.38
CA GLY A 120 13.03 -9.13 37.52
C GLY A 120 13.47 -7.69 37.24
N ALA A 121 13.19 -6.66 38.04
CA ALA A 121 12.55 -6.61 39.35
C ALA A 121 12.14 -5.16 39.71
N ALA A 122 11.16 -5.08 40.62
CA ALA A 122 11.00 -4.09 41.69
C ALA A 122 10.57 -2.63 41.39
N SER A 123 9.37 -2.29 41.90
CA SER A 123 9.08 -0.97 42.48
C SER A 123 9.93 -0.72 43.74
N PRO A 124 10.15 0.55 44.13
CA PRO A 124 9.39 1.04 45.28
C PRO A 124 8.98 2.52 45.19
N GLY A 125 7.85 2.85 45.83
CA GLY A 125 7.51 4.23 46.21
C GLY A 125 8.05 4.59 47.60
N GLY A 126 8.21 5.90 47.87
CA GLY A 126 8.25 6.46 49.23
C GLY A 126 9.38 7.46 49.56
N ASN A 127 9.10 8.75 49.32
CA ASN A 127 9.50 9.98 50.05
C ASN A 127 10.80 10.08 50.89
N GLY A 128 11.57 11.15 50.65
CA GLY A 128 12.52 11.73 51.63
C GLY A 128 13.45 12.81 51.06
N LYS A 129 13.25 14.07 51.45
CA LYS A 129 14.03 15.27 51.09
C LYS A 129 15.52 15.18 51.52
N HIS A 130 16.44 15.76 50.74
CA HIS A 130 17.33 16.89 51.11
C HIS A 130 18.46 17.12 50.07
N GLY A 131 18.60 18.38 49.60
CA GLY A 131 19.91 19.00 49.37
C GLY A 131 20.33 19.34 47.92
N SER A 132 20.15 20.60 47.52
CA SER A 132 21.02 21.34 46.57
C SER A 132 21.77 22.42 47.39
N PRO A 133 22.88 23.10 46.96
CA PRO A 133 23.31 23.50 45.59
C PRO A 133 24.88 23.48 45.40
N PRO A 134 25.60 24.19 44.47
CA PRO A 134 25.21 25.22 43.47
C PRO A 134 25.83 25.18 42.04
N SER A 135 25.23 25.99 41.14
CA SER A 135 25.73 26.71 39.93
C SER A 135 26.39 25.90 38.78
N SER A 136 26.14 26.07 37.48
CA SER A 136 25.63 27.18 36.68
C SER A 136 25.11 26.65 35.32
N ALA A 137 23.79 26.53 35.15
CA ALA A 137 23.16 26.43 33.82
C ALA A 137 21.65 26.67 34.00
N PRO A 138 21.02 27.58 33.24
CA PRO A 138 19.59 27.82 33.36
C PRO A 138 18.80 26.53 33.05
N PRO A 139 17.72 26.22 33.80
CA PRO A 139 17.03 24.93 33.71
C PRO A 139 16.23 24.83 32.40
N LEU A 140 16.85 24.27 31.35
CA LEU A 140 16.26 23.95 30.06
C LEU A 140 15.17 22.86 30.19
N SER A 141 13.99 23.11 29.62
CA SER A 141 12.88 22.14 29.56
C SER A 141 13.16 21.01 28.55
N PRO A 142 12.63 19.79 28.73
CA PRO A 142 12.97 18.63 27.89
C PRO A 142 12.74 18.83 26.39
N GLY A 143 11.68 19.54 26.01
CA GLY A 143 11.38 19.86 24.60
C GLY A 143 12.36 20.86 23.98
N VAL A 144 12.86 21.82 24.77
CA VAL A 144 13.84 22.81 24.31
C VAL A 144 15.23 22.19 24.22
N ARG A 145 15.60 21.26 25.13
CA ARG A 145 16.86 20.49 25.01
C ARG A 145 16.95 19.70 23.71
N ARG A 146 15.83 19.08 23.31
CA ARG A 146 15.76 18.33 22.06
C ARG A 146 15.93 19.24 20.84
N MET A 147 15.25 20.39 20.82
CA MET A 147 15.31 21.34 19.71
C MET A 147 16.67 22.04 19.58
N VAL A 148 17.32 22.35 20.70
CA VAL A 148 18.67 22.94 20.72
C VAL A 148 19.72 21.94 20.21
N ALA A 149 19.60 20.66 20.56
CA ALA A 149 20.47 19.60 20.07
C ALA A 149 20.23 19.26 18.58
N GLU A 150 18.98 19.28 18.12
CA GLU A 150 18.63 19.01 16.72
C GLU A 150 19.10 20.12 15.76
N HIS A 151 19.23 21.37 16.26
CA HIS A 151 19.65 22.53 15.46
C HIS A 151 21.07 23.03 15.77
N ASN A 152 21.86 22.30 16.57
CA ASN A 152 23.22 22.68 17.01
C ASN A 152 23.33 24.12 17.51
N LEU A 153 22.33 24.59 18.25
CA LEU A 153 22.29 25.97 18.77
C LEU A 153 23.02 26.05 20.12
N ASP A 154 23.79 27.10 20.34
CA ASP A 154 24.47 27.31 21.61
C ASP A 154 23.52 27.95 22.66
N PRO A 155 23.30 27.31 23.83
CA PRO A 155 22.38 27.82 24.86
C PRO A 155 22.74 29.20 25.40
N ASN A 156 24.02 29.58 25.32
CA ASN A 156 24.52 30.87 25.78
C ASN A 156 24.26 32.01 24.78
N GLN A 157 23.98 31.70 23.51
CA GLN A 157 23.66 32.70 22.48
C GLN A 157 22.16 33.01 22.39
N LEU A 158 21.30 32.17 23.00
CA LEU A 158 19.85 32.35 23.01
C LEU A 158 19.36 33.35 24.09
N GLY A 159 20.28 33.95 24.86
CA GLY A 159 19.98 34.97 25.86
C GLY A 159 19.19 34.47 27.08
N THR A 160 18.86 35.38 28.00
CA THR A 160 17.98 35.10 29.15
C THR A 160 16.57 34.84 28.64
N GLY A 161 16.11 33.58 28.76
CA GLY A 161 14.82 33.14 28.23
C GLY A 161 13.60 33.88 28.81
N SER A 162 12.59 34.07 27.97
CA SER A 162 11.40 34.88 28.25
C SER A 162 10.42 34.22 29.24
N GLY A 163 10.66 32.97 29.63
CA GLY A 163 9.81 32.24 30.58
C GLY A 163 10.00 32.67 32.04
N LYS A 164 8.93 32.51 32.85
CA LYS A 164 8.92 32.77 34.29
C LYS A 164 10.11 32.10 34.99
N GLY A 165 11.05 32.91 35.48
CA GLY A 165 12.30 32.43 36.11
C GLY A 165 13.51 32.28 35.18
N GLY A 166 13.54 32.99 34.04
CA GLY A 166 14.70 33.00 33.12
C GLY A 166 14.83 31.72 32.29
N ARG A 167 13.72 31.02 32.04
CA ARG A 167 13.69 29.74 31.33
C ARG A 167 13.45 29.98 29.83
N LEU A 168 14.27 29.35 28.99
CA LEU A 168 14.12 29.38 27.53
C LEU A 168 12.86 28.61 27.10
N THR A 169 12.05 29.25 26.27
CA THR A 169 10.80 28.70 25.75
C THR A 169 10.95 28.26 24.28
N LYS A 170 9.98 27.49 23.78
CA LYS A 170 9.95 27.03 22.39
C LYS A 170 9.92 28.21 21.40
N GLU A 171 9.31 29.33 21.80
CA GLU A 171 9.20 30.55 21.01
C GLU A 171 10.55 31.26 20.84
N ASP A 172 11.38 31.30 21.88
CA ASP A 172 12.72 31.91 21.86
C ASP A 172 13.65 31.21 20.85
N VAL A 173 13.60 29.87 20.82
CA VAL A 173 14.38 29.06 19.86
C VAL A 173 13.89 29.28 18.44
N THR A 174 12.56 29.35 18.22
CA THR A 174 12.00 29.62 16.89
C THR A 174 12.24 31.04 16.39
N ASN A 175 12.33 32.03 17.29
CA ASN A 175 12.64 33.41 16.93
C ASN A 175 14.13 33.59 16.59
N SER A 176 15.03 32.87 17.25
CA SER A 176 16.45 32.84 16.87
C SER A 176 16.64 32.19 15.49
N LEU A 177 15.90 31.12 15.18
CA LEU A 177 15.89 30.48 13.85
C LEU A 177 15.31 31.39 12.74
N LYS A 178 14.41 32.32 13.09
CA LYS A 178 13.81 33.29 12.15
C LYS A 178 14.56 34.62 12.07
N GLY A 179 15.57 34.83 12.91
CA GLY A 179 16.33 36.07 13.03
C GLY A 179 17.70 36.02 12.35
N SER A 180 17.73 36.14 11.03
CA SER A 180 18.86 36.74 10.31
C SER A 180 18.28 37.79 9.35
N PRO A 181 18.54 39.10 9.58
CA PRO A 181 17.92 40.16 8.81
C PRO A 181 18.73 40.45 7.55
N SER A 182 18.11 40.36 6.39
CA SER A 182 18.49 41.23 5.27
C SER A 182 17.26 42.04 4.91
N SER A 183 17.36 43.34 5.18
CA SER A 183 16.35 44.35 4.89
C SER A 183 16.12 44.46 3.40
N LEU A 184 14.86 44.56 2.99
CA LEU A 184 14.30 45.66 2.19
C LEU A 184 12.89 45.25 1.73
N ALA A 185 11.88 45.90 2.30
CA ALA A 185 10.56 46.03 1.67
C ALA A 185 10.68 47.01 0.48
N PRO A 186 9.75 47.02 -0.51
CA PRO A 186 8.47 47.69 -0.29
C PRO A 186 7.22 47.13 -1.02
N ALA A 187 6.08 47.44 -0.39
CA ALA A 187 4.70 47.74 -0.82
C ALA A 187 4.18 47.52 -2.27
N ALA A 188 2.91 47.09 -2.33
CA ALA A 188 1.93 47.12 -3.44
C ALA A 188 1.44 48.58 -3.73
N SER A 189 0.82 49.02 -4.84
CA SER A 189 0.01 48.49 -6.01
C SER A 189 0.04 49.59 -7.14
N PRO A 190 -0.81 49.67 -8.20
CA PRO A 190 -1.58 48.72 -9.04
C PRO A 190 -1.47 48.94 -10.61
N THR A 191 -2.05 48.02 -11.39
CA THR A 191 -2.72 48.15 -12.73
C THR A 191 -2.07 48.90 -13.92
N GLN A 192 -1.68 48.18 -14.99
CA GLN A 192 -2.10 48.45 -16.39
C GLN A 192 -1.71 47.33 -17.39
N ALA A 193 -2.67 46.96 -18.24
CA ALA A 193 -2.53 46.32 -19.56
C ALA A 193 -3.38 47.21 -20.53
N PRO A 194 -3.16 47.29 -21.88
CA PRO A 194 -2.95 46.14 -22.79
C PRO A 194 -2.02 46.34 -24.04
N GLU A 195 -1.58 45.20 -24.62
CA GLU A 195 -1.24 44.83 -26.04
C GLU A 195 -0.46 45.76 -27.01
N PRO A 196 0.13 45.27 -28.14
CA PRO A 196 -0.04 43.96 -28.81
C PRO A 196 1.25 43.19 -29.21
N ALA A 197 1.03 41.96 -29.71
CA ALA A 197 1.97 40.99 -30.28
C ALA A 197 2.83 41.53 -31.47
N PRO A 198 3.95 40.87 -31.80
CA PRO A 198 3.84 39.89 -32.90
C PRO A 198 4.71 38.62 -32.77
N GLU A 199 4.22 37.61 -33.49
CA GLU A 199 4.93 36.60 -34.28
C GLU A 199 5.65 35.40 -33.62
N ARG A 200 5.21 34.26 -34.16
CA ARG A 200 5.55 32.87 -33.89
C ARG A 200 6.63 32.43 -34.89
N PRO A 201 7.71 31.78 -34.45
CA PRO A 201 8.42 30.85 -35.32
C PRO A 201 8.06 29.39 -35.01
N ALA A 202 8.07 28.61 -36.08
CA ALA A 202 7.61 27.25 -36.21
C ALA A 202 8.36 26.21 -35.35
N SER A 203 7.63 25.17 -34.97
CA SER A 203 8.12 23.94 -34.37
C SER A 203 9.07 23.19 -35.33
N PRO A 204 10.23 22.69 -34.87
CA PRO A 204 11.00 21.71 -35.63
C PRO A 204 10.33 20.32 -35.60
N PRO A 205 10.54 19.49 -36.63
CA PRO A 205 9.86 18.21 -36.82
C PRO A 205 10.29 17.13 -35.83
N ALA A 206 9.34 16.26 -35.50
CA ALA A 206 9.50 15.11 -34.62
C ALA A 206 10.56 14.11 -35.15
N PRO A 207 11.47 13.58 -34.31
CA PRO A 207 12.27 12.42 -34.65
C PRO A 207 11.47 11.12 -34.51
N SER A 208 11.72 10.20 -35.44
CA SER A 208 11.15 8.85 -35.59
C SER A 208 11.26 7.98 -34.32
N PRO A 209 10.37 6.98 -34.16
CA PRO A 209 10.33 6.13 -32.97
C PRO A 209 11.59 5.26 -32.85
N GLY A 210 12.47 5.66 -31.94
CA GLY A 210 13.56 4.81 -31.45
C GLY A 210 13.03 3.74 -30.48
N PRO A 211 13.82 2.67 -30.23
CA PRO A 211 13.44 1.58 -29.34
C PRO A 211 13.06 2.07 -27.94
N LEU A 212 12.05 1.40 -27.37
CA LEU A 212 11.51 1.53 -26.01
C LEU A 212 12.46 2.20 -24.99
N PRO A 213 12.02 3.25 -24.28
CA PRO A 213 12.78 3.73 -23.12
C PRO A 213 12.86 2.59 -22.09
N PRO A 214 14.07 2.27 -21.58
CA PRO A 214 14.22 1.30 -20.51
C PRO A 214 13.44 1.77 -19.27
N LEU A 215 12.88 0.82 -18.50
CA LEU A 215 12.35 1.10 -17.17
C LEU A 215 13.31 2.05 -16.43
N PRO A 216 12.81 3.10 -15.75
CA PRO A 216 13.67 4.04 -15.06
C PRO A 216 14.51 3.29 -14.03
N LYS A 217 15.81 3.15 -14.33
CA LYS A 217 16.78 2.57 -13.42
C LYS A 217 16.73 3.39 -12.13
N PRO A 218 16.74 2.74 -10.95
CA PRO A 218 16.66 3.45 -9.68
C PRO A 218 17.83 4.44 -9.60
N LYS A 219 17.50 5.73 -9.44
CA LYS A 219 18.50 6.75 -9.12
C LYS A 219 19.02 6.43 -7.71
N SER A 220 20.18 5.77 -7.63
CA SER A 220 20.92 5.68 -6.38
C SER A 220 21.40 7.09 -6.02
N SER A 221 20.71 7.72 -5.07
CA SER A 221 21.21 8.93 -4.44
C SER A 221 22.26 8.50 -3.41
N GLY A 222 23.49 9.00 -3.58
CA GLY A 222 24.61 8.68 -2.68
C GLY A 222 24.23 8.85 -1.20
N GLY A 223 24.42 7.77 -0.43
CA GLY A 223 24.10 7.68 1.00
C GLY A 223 23.27 6.44 1.32
N GLY A 224 23.91 5.27 1.33
CA GLY A 224 23.25 3.97 1.52
C GLY A 224 22.43 3.55 0.29
N ASP A 225 22.33 2.24 0.04
CA ASP A 225 21.59 1.69 -1.10
C ASP A 225 20.07 1.88 -0.93
N ILE A 226 19.60 3.13 -1.06
CA ILE A 226 18.17 3.47 -0.97
C ILE A 226 17.55 3.27 -2.35
N ARG A 227 16.75 2.20 -2.50
CA ARG A 227 15.91 1.98 -3.68
C ARG A 227 14.53 2.59 -3.48
N ARG A 228 14.20 3.60 -4.27
CA ARG A 228 12.84 4.17 -4.32
C ARG A 228 12.01 3.44 -5.38
N ILE A 229 10.88 2.87 -4.96
CA ILE A 229 9.88 2.23 -5.84
C ILE A 229 8.57 2.99 -5.63
N ALA A 230 7.90 3.37 -6.72
CA ALA A 230 6.57 3.99 -6.63
C ALA A 230 5.55 2.95 -6.14
N MET A 231 4.65 3.35 -5.23
CA MET A 231 3.59 2.47 -4.78
C MET A 231 2.49 2.36 -5.84
N SER A 232 1.92 1.16 -5.99
CA SER A 232 0.69 0.95 -6.77
C SER A 232 -0.49 1.69 -6.13
N LYS A 233 -1.56 1.95 -6.89
CA LYS A 233 -2.71 2.73 -6.37
C LYS A 233 -3.51 1.99 -5.31
N LEU A 234 -3.69 0.68 -5.47
CA LEU A 234 -4.29 -0.21 -4.48
C LEU A 234 -3.48 -0.14 -3.18
N ARG A 235 -2.14 -0.24 -3.28
CA ARG A 235 -1.24 -0.15 -2.12
C ARG A 235 -1.32 1.22 -1.44
N GLN A 236 -1.36 2.32 -2.20
CA GLN A 236 -1.55 3.66 -1.64
C GLN A 236 -2.88 3.79 -0.91
N THR A 237 -3.95 3.22 -1.46
CA THR A 237 -5.30 3.27 -0.87
C THR A 237 -5.38 2.43 0.41
N ILE A 238 -4.84 1.22 0.40
CA ILE A 238 -4.71 0.37 1.58
C ILE A 238 -3.90 1.10 2.67
N ALA A 239 -2.74 1.66 2.32
CA ALA A 239 -1.90 2.37 3.27
C ALA A 239 -2.63 3.55 3.92
N ARG A 240 -3.33 4.36 3.12
CA ARG A 240 -4.13 5.49 3.60
C ARG A 240 -5.23 5.04 4.56
N ARG A 241 -6.00 4.01 4.21
CA ARG A 241 -7.08 3.47 5.07
C ARG A 241 -6.55 2.87 6.38
N LEU A 242 -5.40 2.19 6.33
CA LEU A 242 -4.77 1.62 7.53
C LEU A 242 -4.34 2.72 8.51
N VAL A 243 -3.75 3.82 8.01
CA VAL A 243 -3.35 4.95 8.85
C VAL A 243 -4.58 5.67 9.42
N GLU A 244 -5.60 5.90 8.61
CA GLU A 244 -6.86 6.52 9.04
C GLU A 244 -7.54 5.70 10.14
N ALA A 245 -7.63 4.38 9.99
CA ALA A 245 -8.20 3.50 11.01
C ALA A 245 -7.45 3.57 12.35
N GLN A 246 -6.12 3.66 12.33
CA GLN A 246 -5.31 3.80 13.55
C GLN A 246 -5.48 5.16 14.24
N GLN A 247 -5.75 6.22 13.48
CA GLN A 247 -5.94 7.56 14.03
C GLN A 247 -7.35 7.75 14.59
N THR A 248 -8.35 7.11 13.97
CA THR A 248 -9.75 7.27 14.32
C THR A 248 -10.18 6.32 15.43
N ALA A 249 -9.74 5.06 15.41
CA ALA A 249 -10.19 4.04 16.34
C ALA A 249 -9.19 3.81 17.49
N ALA A 250 -9.70 3.78 18.72
CA ALA A 250 -8.94 3.29 19.87
C ALA A 250 -8.89 1.75 19.82
N ILE A 251 -7.86 1.21 19.17
CA ILE A 251 -7.69 -0.24 18.99
C ILE A 251 -7.14 -0.86 20.28
N LEU A 252 -7.91 -1.76 20.90
CA LEU A 252 -7.46 -2.64 21.97
C LEU A 252 -7.26 -4.05 21.42
N THR A 253 -6.12 -4.66 21.73
CA THR A 253 -5.85 -6.06 21.39
C THR A 253 -5.98 -6.93 22.62
N THR A 254 -6.76 -8.00 22.52
CA THR A 254 -6.88 -9.05 23.55
C THR A 254 -6.56 -10.39 22.92
N PHE A 255 -5.90 -11.27 23.66
CA PHE A 255 -5.55 -12.62 23.24
C PHE A 255 -6.28 -13.62 24.13
N ASN A 256 -6.91 -14.60 23.50
CA ASN A 256 -7.58 -15.70 24.18
C ASN A 256 -7.14 -17.02 23.53
N GLU A 257 -6.93 -18.04 24.35
CA GLU A 257 -6.67 -19.40 23.89
C GLU A 257 -7.99 -20.17 23.84
N ILE A 258 -8.20 -20.96 22.78
CA ILE A 258 -9.43 -21.70 22.55
C ILE A 258 -9.06 -23.17 22.30
N ASP A 259 -9.67 -24.07 23.07
CA ASP A 259 -9.57 -25.51 22.81
C ASP A 259 -10.38 -25.88 21.56
N MET A 260 -9.69 -26.45 20.58
CA MET A 260 -10.24 -26.84 19.28
C MET A 260 -10.60 -28.33 19.18
N SER A 261 -10.35 -29.13 20.22
CA SER A 261 -10.50 -30.59 20.19
C SER A 261 -11.87 -31.05 19.68
N ALA A 262 -12.95 -30.46 20.22
CA ALA A 262 -14.31 -30.80 19.82
C ALA A 262 -14.63 -30.47 18.34
N VAL A 263 -14.08 -29.37 17.81
CA VAL A 263 -14.26 -28.97 16.41
C VAL A 263 -13.47 -29.90 15.49
N MET A 264 -12.26 -30.30 15.90
CA MET A 264 -11.45 -31.26 15.17
C MET A 264 -12.14 -32.63 15.08
N ASP A 265 -12.71 -33.12 16.18
CA ASP A 265 -13.45 -34.39 16.21
C ASP A 265 -14.71 -34.35 15.33
N LEU A 266 -15.44 -33.24 15.35
CA LEU A 266 -16.61 -33.07 14.50
C LEU A 266 -16.21 -33.01 13.03
N ARG A 267 -15.17 -32.26 12.68
CA ARG A 267 -14.63 -32.23 11.32
C ARG A 267 -14.17 -33.61 10.87
N ALA A 268 -13.48 -34.37 11.72
CA ALA A 268 -13.00 -35.71 11.39
C ALA A 268 -14.15 -36.67 11.05
N ARG A 269 -15.28 -36.57 11.77
CA ARG A 269 -16.47 -37.38 11.52
C ARG A 269 -17.19 -37.06 10.22
N TYR A 270 -17.22 -35.79 9.80
CA TYR A 270 -18.07 -35.36 8.69
C TYR A 270 -17.32 -34.93 7.41
N LYS A 271 -16.00 -34.74 7.46
CA LYS A 271 -15.21 -34.19 6.34
C LYS A 271 -15.42 -34.94 5.01
N ASP A 272 -15.48 -36.27 5.05
CA ASP A 272 -15.53 -37.09 3.84
C ASP A 272 -16.93 -37.06 3.24
N SER A 273 -17.97 -37.25 4.07
CA SER A 273 -19.37 -37.10 3.67
C SER A 273 -19.71 -35.71 3.13
N PHE A 274 -19.10 -34.66 3.70
CA PHE A 274 -19.31 -33.28 3.27
C PHE A 274 -18.68 -33.03 1.91
N LYS A 275 -17.46 -33.56 1.69
CA LYS A 275 -16.77 -33.46 0.41
C LYS A 275 -17.50 -34.21 -0.69
N GLU A 276 -18.02 -35.39 -0.40
CA GLU A 276 -18.82 -36.18 -1.34
C GLU A 276 -20.11 -35.44 -1.75
N LYS A 277 -20.80 -34.83 -0.80
CA LYS A 277 -22.08 -34.15 -1.06
C LYS A 277 -21.94 -32.81 -1.79
N TYR A 278 -20.94 -32.01 -1.41
CA TYR A 278 -20.83 -30.61 -1.87
C TYR A 278 -19.61 -30.35 -2.78
N GLY A 279 -18.75 -31.34 -3.01
CA GLY A 279 -17.54 -31.21 -3.83
C GLY A 279 -16.45 -30.34 -3.21
N VAL A 280 -16.65 -29.80 -2.00
CA VAL A 280 -15.72 -28.90 -1.31
C VAL A 280 -15.27 -29.48 0.02
N SER A 281 -14.02 -29.21 0.39
CA SER A 281 -13.46 -29.66 1.67
C SER A 281 -14.06 -28.90 2.84
N LEU A 282 -14.41 -29.61 3.92
CA LEU A 282 -14.85 -28.98 5.15
C LEU A 282 -13.67 -28.28 5.86
N GLY A 283 -13.60 -26.96 5.73
CA GLY A 283 -12.63 -26.10 6.39
C GLY A 283 -13.06 -25.64 7.78
N PHE A 284 -12.14 -25.06 8.54
CA PHE A 284 -12.43 -24.51 9.88
C PHE A 284 -13.17 -23.17 9.84
N MET A 285 -13.00 -22.40 8.76
CA MET A 285 -13.61 -21.07 8.61
C MET A 285 -15.14 -21.08 8.80
N GLY A 286 -15.85 -22.12 8.34
CA GLY A 286 -17.29 -22.22 8.53
C GLY A 286 -17.70 -22.31 10.00
N PHE A 287 -16.92 -22.98 10.83
CA PHE A 287 -17.15 -23.04 12.28
C PHE A 287 -16.91 -21.68 12.94
N PHE A 288 -15.83 -21.01 12.58
CA PHE A 288 -15.50 -19.68 13.11
C PHE A 288 -16.53 -18.62 12.73
N VAL A 289 -16.95 -18.60 11.46
CA VAL A 289 -18.00 -17.68 10.98
C VAL A 289 -19.31 -17.94 11.72
N LYS A 290 -19.73 -19.21 11.87
CA LYS A 290 -20.96 -19.53 12.59
C LYS A 290 -20.88 -19.13 14.07
N ALA A 291 -19.76 -19.39 14.74
CA ALA A 291 -19.55 -19.00 16.13
C ALA A 291 -19.56 -17.47 16.29
N ALA A 292 -18.89 -16.74 15.40
CA ALA A 292 -18.87 -15.29 15.39
C ALA A 292 -20.28 -14.70 15.16
N VAL A 293 -21.06 -15.25 14.22
CA VAL A 293 -22.44 -14.80 13.98
C VAL A 293 -23.32 -14.97 15.22
N GLU A 294 -23.25 -16.11 15.91
CA GLU A 294 -24.01 -16.32 17.14
C GLU A 294 -23.55 -15.38 18.27
N ALA A 295 -22.24 -15.12 18.39
CA ALA A 295 -21.71 -14.15 19.34
C ALA A 295 -22.19 -12.71 19.04
N LEU A 296 -22.20 -12.30 17.78
CA LEU A 296 -22.66 -10.96 17.37
C LEU A 296 -24.16 -10.76 17.64
N LYS A 297 -24.98 -11.81 17.51
CA LYS A 297 -26.40 -11.77 17.91
C LYS A 297 -26.56 -11.62 19.42
N ALA A 298 -25.74 -12.31 20.21
CA ALA A 298 -25.79 -12.24 21.67
C ALA A 298 -25.27 -10.90 22.22
N PHE A 299 -24.33 -10.26 21.50
CA PHE A 299 -23.73 -8.99 21.88
C PHE A 299 -23.84 -7.94 20.76
N PRO A 300 -25.02 -7.33 20.54
CA PRO A 300 -25.25 -6.40 19.42
C PRO A 300 -24.33 -5.17 19.40
N GLN A 301 -23.82 -4.74 20.56
CA GLN A 301 -22.87 -3.64 20.68
C GLN A 301 -21.54 -3.89 19.94
N VAL A 302 -21.19 -5.15 19.69
CA VAL A 302 -19.98 -5.49 18.92
C VAL A 302 -20.22 -5.35 17.41
N ASN A 303 -21.48 -5.48 16.95
CA ASN A 303 -21.88 -5.33 15.55
C ASN A 303 -22.34 -3.89 15.19
N SER A 304 -22.29 -2.95 16.15
CA SER A 304 -22.75 -1.58 15.94
C SER A 304 -21.68 -0.68 15.34
N GLU A 305 -22.12 0.42 14.73
CA GLU A 305 -21.27 1.48 14.20
C GLU A 305 -21.50 2.79 14.96
N ILE A 306 -20.45 3.60 15.11
CA ILE A 306 -20.57 4.96 15.66
C ILE A 306 -20.71 5.92 14.48
N ASP A 307 -21.84 6.62 14.41
CA ASP A 307 -22.13 7.64 13.39
C ASP A 307 -22.26 9.01 14.06
N GLY A 308 -21.16 9.77 14.06
CA GLY A 308 -21.09 11.08 14.71
C GLY A 308 -21.36 10.99 16.22
N THR A 309 -22.57 11.38 16.64
CA THR A 309 -23.02 11.34 18.04
C THR A 309 -23.86 10.12 18.38
N ASP A 310 -24.30 9.35 17.39
CA ASP A 310 -25.23 8.24 17.55
C ASP A 310 -24.52 6.89 17.41
N ILE A 311 -25.13 5.85 17.98
CA ILE A 311 -24.69 4.46 17.80
C ILE A 311 -25.75 3.72 17.00
N LEU A 312 -25.35 3.24 15.82
CA LEU A 312 -26.21 2.48 14.91
C LEU A 312 -26.08 0.99 15.21
N PHE A 313 -27.14 0.42 15.80
CA PHE A 313 -27.27 -1.04 15.94
C PHE A 313 -27.78 -1.66 14.64
N LYS A 314 -27.11 -2.72 14.19
CA LYS A 314 -27.44 -3.42 12.95
C LYS A 314 -27.99 -4.81 13.27
N ASP A 315 -29.23 -5.06 12.87
CA ASP A 315 -29.90 -6.36 13.03
C ASP A 315 -29.45 -7.41 12.01
N TYR A 316 -28.75 -6.96 10.96
CA TYR A 316 -28.13 -7.83 9.96
C TYR A 316 -26.62 -7.94 10.19
N ILE A 317 -26.05 -9.05 9.76
CA ILE A 317 -24.61 -9.33 9.87
C ILE A 317 -24.04 -9.54 8.46
N ASN A 318 -23.17 -8.62 8.04
CA ASN A 318 -22.35 -8.76 6.85
C ASN A 318 -20.91 -9.02 7.29
N MET A 319 -20.34 -10.17 6.90
CA MET A 319 -19.01 -10.59 7.34
C MET A 319 -18.02 -10.57 6.18
N GLY A 320 -17.08 -9.63 6.23
CA GLY A 320 -15.92 -9.62 5.33
C GLY A 320 -14.87 -10.63 5.80
N ILE A 321 -14.37 -11.46 4.89
CA ILE A 321 -13.27 -12.39 5.15
C ILE A 321 -12.01 -11.84 4.49
N ALA A 322 -11.01 -11.48 5.29
CA ALA A 322 -9.72 -11.01 4.78
C ALA A 322 -8.93 -12.19 4.21
N VAL A 323 -8.84 -12.27 2.89
CA VAL A 323 -8.06 -13.28 2.15
C VAL A 323 -6.82 -12.60 1.61
N SER A 324 -5.64 -13.20 1.83
CA SER A 324 -4.41 -12.72 1.21
C SER A 324 -4.44 -13.03 -0.28
N THR A 325 -4.22 -12.01 -1.09
CA THR A 325 -3.95 -12.12 -2.53
C THR A 325 -2.46 -11.85 -2.78
N GLU A 326 -1.89 -12.44 -3.83
CA GLU A 326 -0.48 -12.25 -4.22
C GLU A 326 -0.16 -10.80 -4.63
#